data_AF-A0A813JYV3-F1
#
_entry.id   AF-A0A813JYV3-F1
#
_cell.length_a   1.000
_cell.length_b   1.000
_cell.length_c   1.000
_cell.angle_alpha   90.00
_cell.angle_beta   90.00
_cell.angle_gamma   90.00
#
_symmetry.space_group_name_H-M   'P 1'
#
loop_
_entity.id
_entity.type
_entity.pdbx_description
1 polymer ?
#
loop_
_entity_poly.entity_id
_entity_poly.type
_entity_poly.pdbx_seq_one_letter_code
_entity_poly.pdbx_strand_id
1 'polypeptide(L)'
;MTAGVSCCCKFGVTQPRCTWASQFVNRIRETFPSATVLLENLSRGGCDINCGIPNIIMTQLHSKHAPDMVIFDYDQNGLGDIEGILRVAHFFLPSTIFVILWTGPRLSLRSKGDGFQNRSLEFYAKVAQHYCVQLISYSDAEDHYANNFYGNYSDMWNQGLEEGHPYYLGENYHHPPWTTHAYIADVLARWLNVELATLETCNLVRDKVSNRLFARPVLRHPSNFTVDDNWIRPLSRKNLSSIQTCLFPLTTHVAHLPQPESPHESLNSSWHLFEDRPGKPGWITNTTNDWITFPVNFSSNPRLIIAYLRSYENIGVAEVVVDSPAGWLVYGVGGKRGWGLDGHWPDKISTTETNFFQGRFIGNHVPLGAIRFRLVNGPNKFKIISVISC
;
A
#
# COMPACT_ATOMS: atom_id res chain seq x y z
N MET A 1 3.94 7.86 -1.41
CA MET A 1 4.42 8.48 -2.67
C MET A 1 5.89 8.13 -2.94
N THR A 2 6.26 7.78 -4.19
CA THR A 2 7.62 7.27 -4.52
C THR A 2 8.64 8.33 -4.96
N ALA A 3 8.21 9.49 -5.46
CA ALA A 3 9.08 10.64 -5.78
C ALA A 3 8.22 11.92 -5.92
N GLY A 4 8.77 13.06 -5.52
CA GLY A 4 8.15 14.36 -5.80
C GLY A 4 8.42 14.81 -7.24
N VAL A 5 7.54 15.65 -7.78
CA VAL A 5 7.79 16.31 -9.06
C VAL A 5 8.99 17.27 -8.89
N SER A 6 9.81 17.40 -9.94
CA SER A 6 11.01 18.26 -10.00
C SER A 6 12.18 17.88 -9.09
N CYS A 7 12.15 16.74 -8.41
CA CYS A 7 13.28 16.28 -7.59
C CYS A 7 14.60 16.13 -8.36
N CYS A 8 14.54 15.77 -9.65
CA CYS A 8 15.72 15.57 -10.49
C CYS A 8 16.37 16.86 -10.99
N CYS A 9 15.62 17.96 -11.02
CA CYS A 9 15.91 19.01 -12.00
C CYS A 9 16.79 20.15 -11.48
N LYS A 10 16.93 20.34 -10.15
CA LYS A 10 17.60 21.57 -9.64
C LYS A 10 18.71 21.41 -8.59
N PHE A 11 18.91 20.26 -7.93
CA PHE A 11 19.82 20.24 -6.76
C PHE A 11 20.74 19.02 -6.57
N GLY A 12 20.96 18.18 -7.59
CA GLY A 12 21.84 17.00 -7.43
C GLY A 12 21.31 15.96 -6.41
N VAL A 13 20.08 16.12 -5.94
CA VAL A 13 19.38 15.19 -5.07
C VAL A 13 18.82 14.08 -5.97
N THR A 14 19.28 12.84 -5.77
CA THR A 14 18.69 11.70 -6.49
C THR A 14 17.22 11.54 -6.09
N GLN A 15 16.36 11.11 -7.03
CA GLN A 15 14.91 10.91 -6.81
C GLN A 15 14.54 10.26 -5.46
N PRO A 16 15.27 9.26 -4.93
CA PRO A 16 14.89 8.62 -3.68
C PRO A 16 14.99 9.55 -2.45
N ARG A 17 15.91 10.52 -2.47
CA ARG A 17 16.20 11.37 -1.29
C ARG A 17 15.21 12.51 -1.10
N CYS A 18 14.43 12.84 -2.11
CA CYS A 18 13.51 13.97 -2.07
C CYS A 18 12.10 13.61 -1.57
N THR A 19 11.77 12.32 -1.42
CA THR A 19 10.45 11.91 -0.93
C THR A 19 10.25 12.39 0.50
N TRP A 20 8.99 12.67 0.89
CA TRP A 20 8.68 13.05 2.27
C TRP A 20 9.17 11.98 3.26
N ALA A 21 9.10 10.70 2.88
CA ALA A 21 9.55 9.59 3.72
C ALA A 21 11.06 9.62 3.97
N SER A 22 11.86 9.83 2.92
CA SER A 22 13.31 9.96 3.03
C SER A 22 13.72 11.20 3.81
N GLN A 23 13.05 12.33 3.55
CA GLN A 23 13.30 13.57 4.28
C GLN A 23 12.96 13.42 5.77
N PHE A 24 11.82 12.82 6.10
CA PHE A 24 11.40 12.54 7.47
C PHE A 24 12.40 11.62 8.18
N VAL A 25 12.87 10.55 7.53
CA VAL A 25 13.90 9.67 8.08
C VAL A 25 15.22 10.41 8.34
N ASN A 26 15.60 11.36 7.47
CA ASN A 26 16.76 12.21 7.74
C ASN A 26 16.54 13.07 8.99
N ARG A 27 15.34 13.65 9.18
CA ARG A 27 14.98 14.36 10.42
C ARG A 27 15.08 13.45 11.65
N ILE A 28 14.61 12.21 11.57
CA ILE A 28 14.76 11.24 12.68
C ILE A 28 16.23 10.97 12.98
N ARG A 29 17.08 10.80 11.96
CA ARG A 29 18.53 10.61 12.16
C ARG A 29 19.20 11.83 12.79
N GLU A 30 18.76 13.04 12.44
CA GLU A 30 19.21 14.29 13.06
C GLU A 30 18.80 14.33 14.54
N THR A 31 17.55 13.96 14.87
CA THR A 31 17.06 13.91 16.25
C THR A 31 17.73 12.81 17.08
N PHE A 32 18.04 11.66 16.47
CA PHE A 32 18.61 10.49 17.13
C PHE A 32 19.94 10.05 16.47
N PRO A 33 21.03 10.83 16.61
CA PRO A 33 22.27 10.60 15.86
C PRO A 33 23.00 9.30 16.22
N SER A 34 22.69 8.71 17.37
CA SER A 34 23.24 7.40 17.79
C SER A 34 22.42 6.21 17.30
N ALA A 35 21.20 6.43 16.82
CA ALA A 35 20.31 5.37 16.38
C ALA A 35 20.59 4.99 14.91
N THR A 36 20.50 3.69 14.61
CA THR A 36 20.47 3.23 13.22
C THR A 36 19.03 3.29 12.72
N VAL A 37 18.72 4.29 11.90
CA VAL A 37 17.37 4.46 11.33
C VAL A 37 17.32 3.88 9.91
N LEU A 38 16.50 2.84 9.73
CA LEU A 38 16.27 2.18 8.44
C LEU A 38 14.96 2.68 7.82
N LEU A 39 14.93 2.82 6.50
CA LEU A 39 13.74 3.17 5.74
C LEU A 39 13.40 2.04 4.77
N GLU A 40 12.25 1.42 4.97
CA GLU A 40 11.63 0.51 4.01
C GLU A 40 10.46 1.21 3.33
N ASN A 41 10.67 1.79 2.14
CA ASN A 41 9.59 2.44 1.39
C ASN A 41 8.83 1.40 0.56
N LEU A 42 7.68 0.96 1.09
CA LEU A 42 6.80 -0.02 0.45
C LEU A 42 5.69 0.63 -0.39
N SER A 43 5.75 1.95 -0.62
CA SER A 43 4.73 2.66 -1.37
C SER A 43 4.76 2.28 -2.86
N ARG A 44 3.57 2.21 -3.47
CA ARG A 44 3.37 1.94 -4.89
C ARG A 44 2.41 3.00 -5.45
N GLY A 45 2.75 3.60 -6.58
CA GLY A 45 1.90 4.61 -7.22
C GLY A 45 0.57 4.01 -7.67
N GLY A 46 -0.53 4.71 -7.42
CA GLY A 46 -1.88 4.25 -7.80
C GLY A 46 -2.43 3.10 -6.95
N CYS A 47 -1.75 2.71 -5.87
CA CYS A 47 -2.25 1.69 -4.95
C CYS A 47 -3.11 2.29 -3.84
N ASP A 48 -4.28 1.71 -3.65
CA ASP A 48 -5.17 2.00 -2.52
C ASP A 48 -4.81 1.14 -1.29
N ILE A 49 -5.67 1.19 -0.27
CA ILE A 49 -5.51 0.41 0.97
C ILE A 49 -5.52 -1.10 0.72
N ASN A 50 -6.25 -1.59 -0.28
CA ASN A 50 -6.34 -3.03 -0.55
C ASN A 50 -5.00 -3.59 -1.04
N CYS A 51 -4.22 -2.79 -1.79
CA CYS A 51 -2.83 -3.12 -2.08
C CYS A 51 -1.93 -3.16 -0.84
N GLY A 52 -2.22 -2.31 0.15
CA GLY A 52 -1.41 -2.15 1.35
C GLY A 52 -1.46 -3.36 2.27
N ILE A 53 -2.61 -4.04 2.34
CA ILE A 53 -2.78 -5.17 3.25
C ILE A 53 -1.81 -6.33 2.93
N PRO A 54 -1.68 -6.82 1.68
CA PRO A 54 -0.65 -7.80 1.35
C PRO A 54 0.76 -7.31 1.71
N ASN A 55 1.08 -6.03 1.53
CA ASN A 55 2.40 -5.51 1.87
C ASN A 55 2.70 -5.62 3.37
N ILE A 56 1.75 -5.34 4.27
CA ILE A 56 1.93 -5.51 5.72
C ILE A 56 2.32 -6.95 6.06
N ILE A 57 1.61 -7.91 5.46
CA ILE A 57 1.84 -9.33 5.69
C ILE A 57 3.23 -9.70 5.17
N MET A 58 3.58 -9.23 3.98
CA MET A 58 4.89 -9.47 3.39
C MET A 58 6.03 -8.82 4.19
N THR A 59 5.83 -7.64 4.76
CA THR A 59 6.78 -6.99 5.68
C THR A 59 7.04 -7.88 6.88
N GLN A 60 5.99 -8.42 7.50
CA GLN A 60 6.14 -9.31 8.65
C GLN A 60 6.83 -10.63 8.28
N LEU A 61 6.55 -11.18 7.09
CA LEU A 61 7.10 -12.46 6.66
C LEU A 61 8.56 -12.37 6.18
N HIS A 62 8.97 -11.23 5.64
CA HIS A 62 10.24 -11.12 4.92
C HIS A 62 11.18 -10.04 5.42
N SER A 63 10.72 -9.08 6.22
CA SER A 63 11.65 -8.12 6.80
C SER A 63 12.57 -8.83 7.79
N LYS A 64 13.85 -8.48 7.73
CA LYS A 64 14.85 -8.96 8.71
C LYS A 64 14.56 -8.44 10.11
N HIS A 65 13.82 -7.32 10.20
CA HIS A 65 13.48 -6.65 11.45
C HIS A 65 12.01 -6.27 11.41
N ALA A 66 11.26 -6.56 12.48
CA ALA A 66 9.91 -6.03 12.60
C ALA A 66 9.98 -4.49 12.60
N PRO A 67 9.15 -3.78 11.82
CA PRO A 67 9.19 -2.33 11.78
C PRO A 67 8.78 -1.73 13.13
N ASP A 68 9.53 -0.75 13.62
CA ASP A 68 9.14 0.00 14.82
C ASP A 68 8.00 0.99 14.55
N MET A 69 7.90 1.49 13.31
CA MET A 69 6.90 2.44 12.87
C MET A 69 6.44 2.15 11.44
N VAL A 70 5.14 2.26 11.19
CA VAL A 70 4.54 2.20 9.85
C VAL A 70 3.61 3.41 9.66
N ILE A 71 3.80 4.11 8.54
CA ILE A 71 2.98 5.26 8.14
C ILE A 71 2.10 4.86 6.96
N PHE A 72 0.79 5.00 7.12
CA PHE A 72 -0.21 4.75 6.06
C PHE A 72 -0.55 6.05 5.33
N ASP A 73 -0.29 6.10 4.03
CA ASP A 73 -0.48 7.26 3.12
C ASP A 73 -1.26 6.77 1.88
N TYR A 74 -2.58 6.66 2.01
CA TYR A 74 -3.47 6.09 0.98
C TYR A 74 -4.64 6.99 0.56
N ASP A 75 -4.89 8.10 1.25
CA ASP A 75 -6.14 8.86 1.12
C ASP A 75 -6.38 9.38 -0.32
N GLN A 76 -5.30 9.65 -1.07
CA GLN A 76 -5.38 10.08 -2.48
C GLN A 76 -5.68 8.95 -3.47
N ASN A 77 -5.38 7.70 -3.12
CA ASN A 77 -5.55 6.55 -4.02
C ASN A 77 -6.86 5.79 -3.76
N GLY A 78 -7.63 6.18 -2.74
CA GLY A 78 -8.95 5.64 -2.44
C GLY A 78 -9.22 5.60 -0.94
N LEU A 79 -10.50 5.71 -0.58
CA LEU A 79 -10.99 5.62 0.79
C LEU A 79 -11.22 4.16 1.23
N GLY A 80 -10.32 3.25 0.87
CA GLY A 80 -10.49 1.82 1.13
C GLY A 80 -10.71 1.47 2.60
N ASP A 81 -10.70 0.18 2.93
CA ASP A 81 -10.99 -0.31 4.28
C ASP A 81 -9.85 0.00 5.28
N ILE A 82 -9.73 1.27 5.71
CA ILE A 82 -8.71 1.76 6.66
C ILE A 82 -8.79 1.04 8.00
N GLU A 83 -9.99 0.66 8.40
CA GLU A 83 -10.18 -0.19 9.57
C GLU A 83 -9.58 -1.58 9.32
N GLY A 84 -9.91 -2.21 8.19
CA GLY A 84 -9.38 -3.50 7.79
C GLY A 84 -7.86 -3.55 7.82
N ILE A 85 -7.18 -2.56 7.23
CA ILE A 85 -5.72 -2.52 7.22
C ILE A 85 -5.13 -2.34 8.62
N LEU A 86 -5.70 -1.47 9.47
CA LEU A 86 -5.22 -1.31 10.85
C LEU A 86 -5.38 -2.57 11.69
N ARG A 87 -6.49 -3.29 11.50
CA ARG A 87 -6.71 -4.58 12.17
C ARG A 87 -5.66 -5.60 11.77
N VAL A 88 -5.34 -5.66 10.48
CA VAL A 88 -4.29 -6.56 9.98
C VAL A 88 -2.93 -6.13 10.51
N ALA A 89 -2.64 -4.83 10.50
CA ALA A 89 -1.42 -4.25 11.05
C ALA A 89 -1.25 -4.64 12.52
N HIS A 90 -2.21 -4.36 13.40
CA HIS A 90 -2.13 -4.73 14.82
C HIS A 90 -2.01 -6.23 15.06
N PHE A 91 -2.59 -7.05 14.17
CA PHE A 91 -2.49 -8.50 14.29
C PHE A 91 -1.08 -9.01 13.97
N PHE A 92 -0.48 -8.57 12.86
CA PHE A 92 0.84 -9.04 12.42
C PHE A 92 2.01 -8.28 13.04
N LEU A 93 1.78 -7.04 13.45
CA LEU A 93 2.77 -6.08 13.91
C LEU A 93 2.34 -5.47 15.27
N PRO A 94 2.15 -6.28 16.32
CA PRO A 94 1.51 -5.85 17.57
C PRO A 94 2.34 -4.84 18.38
N SER A 95 3.63 -4.70 18.08
CA SER A 95 4.56 -3.78 18.77
C SER A 95 4.90 -2.54 17.94
N THR A 96 4.33 -2.42 16.75
CA THR A 96 4.65 -1.34 15.81
C THR A 96 3.78 -0.11 16.07
N ILE A 97 4.39 1.06 16.00
CA ILE A 97 3.69 2.35 16.03
C ILE A 97 3.04 2.57 14.67
N PHE A 98 1.73 2.78 14.66
CA PHE A 98 1.00 3.14 13.44
C PHE A 98 0.69 4.62 13.41
N VAL A 99 0.88 5.22 12.24
CA VAL A 99 0.50 6.60 11.94
C VAL A 99 -0.29 6.59 10.64
N ILE A 100 -1.42 7.29 10.61
CA ILE A 100 -2.16 7.57 9.39
C ILE A 100 -1.81 8.99 8.98
N LEU A 101 -1.22 9.14 7.79
CA LEU A 101 -1.00 10.44 7.16
C LEU A 101 -2.18 10.70 6.23
N TRP A 102 -2.92 11.79 6.51
CA TRP A 102 -3.99 12.27 5.65
C TRP A 102 -3.50 13.48 4.87
N THR A 103 -3.32 13.31 3.56
CA THR A 103 -2.82 14.39 2.70
C THR A 103 -3.90 15.31 2.13
N GLY A 104 -5.13 14.81 2.03
CA GLY A 104 -6.33 15.54 1.61
C GLY A 104 -6.40 15.74 0.08
N PRO A 105 -7.53 15.44 -0.58
CA PRO A 105 -7.64 15.59 -2.03
C PRO A 105 -7.66 17.05 -2.50
N ARG A 106 -6.94 17.34 -3.59
CA ARG A 106 -6.69 18.71 -4.06
C ARG A 106 -7.78 19.29 -4.98
N LEU A 107 -7.85 20.62 -4.92
CA LEU A 107 -8.60 21.66 -5.67
C LEU A 107 -9.52 21.28 -6.85
N SER A 108 -9.18 20.36 -7.76
CA SER A 108 -10.11 19.96 -8.83
C SER A 108 -11.34 19.22 -8.28
N LEU A 109 -11.22 18.63 -7.09
CA LEU A 109 -12.33 17.96 -6.38
C LEU A 109 -13.08 18.85 -5.38
N ARG A 110 -12.64 20.08 -5.08
CA ARG A 110 -13.48 21.03 -4.30
C ARG A 110 -14.75 21.42 -5.06
N SER A 111 -14.72 21.36 -6.39
CA SER A 111 -15.94 21.47 -7.23
C SER A 111 -16.93 20.31 -6.99
N LYS A 112 -16.44 19.15 -6.53
CA LYS A 112 -17.24 17.99 -6.12
C LYS A 112 -17.38 17.93 -4.59
N GLY A 113 -17.72 19.05 -3.96
CA GLY A 113 -18.28 19.14 -2.60
C GLY A 113 -17.36 18.69 -1.47
N ASP A 114 -16.87 19.65 -0.71
CA ASP A 114 -16.09 19.50 0.54
C ASP A 114 -16.68 18.47 1.53
N GLY A 115 -18.00 18.24 1.48
CA GLY A 115 -18.70 17.28 2.33
C GLY A 115 -18.26 15.82 2.18
N PHE A 116 -17.81 15.36 1.00
CA PHE A 116 -17.30 13.98 0.89
C PHE A 116 -15.95 13.81 1.59
N GLN A 117 -15.05 14.78 1.42
CA GLN A 117 -13.71 14.75 2.00
C GLN A 117 -13.78 14.85 3.52
N ASN A 118 -14.58 15.78 4.05
CA ASN A 118 -14.77 15.95 5.49
C ASN A 118 -15.34 14.68 6.12
N ARG A 119 -16.36 14.05 5.51
CA ARG A 119 -16.90 12.76 5.99
C ARG A 119 -15.85 11.65 6.00
N SER A 120 -14.93 11.68 5.04
CA SER A 120 -13.87 10.68 4.92
C SER A 120 -12.80 10.88 5.98
N LEU A 121 -12.35 12.12 6.19
CA LEU A 121 -11.44 12.48 7.27
C LEU A 121 -12.06 12.18 8.63
N GLU A 122 -13.35 12.50 8.83
CA GLU A 122 -14.10 12.15 10.05
C GLU A 122 -14.15 10.64 10.27
N PHE A 123 -14.36 9.85 9.20
CA PHE A 123 -14.31 8.39 9.30
C PHE A 123 -12.92 7.90 9.70
N TYR A 124 -11.86 8.42 9.07
CA TYR A 124 -10.48 8.10 9.43
C TYR A 124 -10.17 8.48 10.88
N ALA A 125 -10.62 9.65 11.34
CA ALA A 125 -10.44 10.10 12.71
C ALA A 125 -11.14 9.19 13.72
N LYS A 126 -12.38 8.75 13.43
CA LYS A 126 -13.10 7.79 14.28
C LYS A 126 -12.39 6.45 14.36
N VAL A 127 -11.91 5.93 13.23
CA VAL A 127 -11.14 4.68 13.18
C VAL A 127 -9.81 4.84 13.93
N ALA A 128 -9.05 5.90 13.66
CA ALA A 128 -7.78 6.19 14.33
C ALA A 128 -7.96 6.29 15.85
N GLN A 129 -8.97 7.03 16.31
CA GLN A 129 -9.34 7.12 17.72
C GLN A 129 -9.70 5.76 18.31
N HIS A 130 -10.50 4.95 17.60
CA HIS A 130 -10.90 3.62 18.05
C HIS A 130 -9.68 2.70 18.29
N TYR A 131 -8.72 2.72 17.38
CA TYR A 131 -7.50 1.88 17.46
C TYR A 131 -6.35 2.55 18.21
N CYS A 132 -6.54 3.77 18.75
CA CYS A 132 -5.47 4.57 19.38
C CYS A 132 -4.26 4.79 18.46
N VAL A 133 -4.54 5.00 17.17
CA VAL A 133 -3.56 5.27 16.11
C VAL A 133 -3.52 6.77 15.87
N GLN A 134 -2.33 7.32 15.61
CA GLN A 134 -2.19 8.75 15.37
C GLN A 134 -2.62 9.10 13.94
N LEU A 135 -3.50 10.08 13.81
CA LEU A 135 -3.92 10.65 12.53
C LEU A 135 -3.31 12.04 12.39
N ILE A 136 -2.46 12.21 11.39
CA ILE A 136 -1.80 13.48 11.07
C ILE A 136 -2.43 14.02 9.80
N SER A 137 -3.23 15.08 9.94
CA SER A 137 -3.85 15.78 8.81
C SER A 137 -2.91 16.84 8.26
N TYR A 138 -2.25 16.52 7.15
CA TYR A 138 -1.47 17.49 6.40
C TYR A 138 -2.37 18.56 5.78
N SER A 139 -3.58 18.21 5.36
CA SER A 139 -4.54 19.21 4.84
C SER A 139 -4.84 20.29 5.86
N ASP A 140 -5.00 19.94 7.13
CA ASP A 140 -5.29 20.92 8.19
C ASP A 140 -4.06 21.81 8.48
N ALA A 141 -2.87 21.22 8.46
CA ALA A 141 -1.61 21.96 8.62
C ALA A 141 -1.42 22.98 7.50
N GLU A 142 -1.78 22.59 6.29
CA GLU A 142 -1.71 23.45 5.13
C GLU A 142 -2.81 24.52 5.11
N ASP A 143 -4.05 24.18 5.44
CA ASP A 143 -5.14 25.15 5.60
C ASP A 143 -4.76 26.20 6.65
N HIS A 144 -4.13 25.78 7.74
CA HIS A 144 -3.58 26.68 8.75
C HIS A 144 -2.48 27.59 8.18
N TYR A 145 -1.57 27.05 7.37
CA TYR A 145 -0.52 27.84 6.71
C TYR A 145 -1.12 28.91 5.79
N ALA A 146 -2.03 28.51 4.90
CA ALA A 146 -2.67 29.40 3.93
C ALA A 146 -3.45 30.54 4.62
N ASN A 147 -4.19 30.21 5.69
CA ASN A 147 -5.02 31.20 6.39
C ASN A 147 -4.23 32.18 7.26
N ASN A 148 -3.06 31.80 7.79
CA ASN A 148 -2.33 32.63 8.77
C ASN A 148 -1.10 33.35 8.23
N PHE A 149 -0.53 32.91 7.10
CA PHE A 149 0.74 33.45 6.61
C PHE A 149 0.62 34.20 5.27
N TYR A 150 -0.61 34.58 4.87
CA TYR A 150 -0.91 35.18 3.55
C TYR A 150 -0.43 34.33 2.35
N GLY A 151 -0.09 33.06 2.59
CA GLY A 151 0.38 32.15 1.57
C GLY A 151 -0.80 31.72 0.70
N ASN A 152 -0.64 31.80 -0.61
CA ASN A 152 -1.56 31.13 -1.49
C ASN A 152 -1.23 29.63 -1.44
N TYR A 153 -2.23 28.74 -1.47
CA TYR A 153 -1.99 27.28 -1.63
C TYR A 153 -1.06 26.99 -2.81
N SER A 154 -1.12 27.83 -3.85
CA SER A 154 -0.20 27.77 -4.99
C SER A 154 1.27 27.86 -4.58
N ASP A 155 1.62 28.56 -3.50
CA ASP A 155 3.02 28.76 -3.13
C ASP A 155 3.65 27.47 -2.62
N MET A 156 2.87 26.58 -2.00
CA MET A 156 3.38 25.28 -1.58
C MET A 156 3.48 24.33 -2.78
N TRP A 157 2.47 24.33 -3.66
CA TRP A 157 2.32 23.32 -4.71
C TRP A 157 2.90 23.70 -6.09
N ASN A 158 3.08 24.98 -6.37
CA ASN A 158 3.57 25.47 -7.67
C ASN A 158 5.01 25.97 -7.62
N GLN A 159 5.64 26.07 -6.44
CA GLN A 159 7.03 26.46 -6.33
C GLN A 159 7.94 25.46 -7.04
N GLY A 160 8.45 25.85 -8.22
CA GLY A 160 9.43 25.10 -8.99
C GLY A 160 8.92 24.45 -10.28
N LEU A 161 7.65 24.66 -10.65
CA LEU A 161 7.19 24.37 -12.01
C LEU A 161 7.32 25.64 -12.85
N GLU A 162 8.10 25.58 -13.92
CA GLU A 162 8.26 26.71 -14.84
C GLU A 162 6.93 26.94 -15.57
N GLU A 163 6.58 28.21 -15.80
CA GLU A 163 5.40 28.60 -16.55
C GLU A 163 5.45 27.94 -17.94
N GLY A 164 4.47 27.10 -18.26
CA GLY A 164 4.46 26.27 -19.48
C GLY A 164 4.88 24.81 -19.31
N HIS A 165 5.30 24.37 -18.13
CA HIS A 165 5.51 22.95 -17.86
C HIS A 165 4.17 22.20 -18.00
N PRO A 166 4.10 21.02 -18.66
CA PRO A 166 2.83 20.30 -18.87
C PRO A 166 2.11 19.88 -17.58
N TYR A 167 2.78 20.02 -16.43
CA TYR A 167 2.22 19.78 -15.10
C TYR A 167 1.73 21.08 -14.40
N TYR A 168 1.93 22.24 -15.01
CA TYR A 168 1.57 23.57 -14.47
C TYR A 168 0.06 23.85 -14.57
N LEU A 169 -0.68 23.12 -15.42
CA LEU A 169 -2.09 23.38 -15.71
C LEU A 169 -2.92 22.08 -15.64
N GLY A 170 -3.45 21.75 -14.46
CA GLY A 170 -4.77 21.10 -14.37
C GLY A 170 -4.85 19.64 -13.90
N GLU A 171 -3.95 18.74 -14.32
CA GLU A 171 -4.24 17.29 -14.21
C GLU A 171 -3.35 16.49 -13.26
N ASN A 172 -2.24 17.05 -12.75
CA ASN A 172 -1.27 16.33 -11.91
C ASN A 172 -1.14 16.87 -10.48
N TYR A 173 -2.20 17.44 -9.91
CA TYR A 173 -2.22 17.94 -8.51
C TYR A 173 -2.09 16.85 -7.43
N HIS A 174 -2.03 15.56 -7.81
CA HIS A 174 -1.90 14.45 -6.87
C HIS A 174 -0.46 14.21 -6.40
N HIS A 175 0.53 14.74 -7.11
CA HIS A 175 1.95 14.53 -6.79
C HIS A 175 2.62 15.86 -6.42
N PRO A 176 2.99 16.07 -5.15
CA PRO A 176 3.59 17.32 -4.72
C PRO A 176 4.97 17.57 -5.33
N PRO A 177 5.39 18.85 -5.46
CA PRO A 177 6.78 19.18 -5.68
C PRO A 177 7.65 18.81 -4.46
N TRP A 178 8.97 18.82 -4.62
CA TRP A 178 9.91 18.48 -3.56
C TRP A 178 9.77 19.37 -2.30
N THR A 179 9.41 20.65 -2.46
CA THR A 179 9.18 21.61 -1.36
C THR A 179 8.03 21.15 -0.47
N THR A 180 6.92 20.74 -1.08
CA THR A 180 5.79 20.16 -0.34
C THR A 180 6.17 18.86 0.35
N HIS A 181 6.97 18.00 -0.30
CA HIS A 181 7.49 16.81 0.37
C HIS A 181 8.34 17.14 1.61
N ALA A 182 9.15 18.20 1.54
CA ALA A 182 9.91 18.69 2.70
C ALA A 182 8.99 19.17 3.81
N TYR A 183 7.94 19.91 3.47
CA TYR A 183 6.99 20.40 4.44
C TYR A 183 6.17 19.27 5.10
N ILE A 184 5.74 18.25 4.35
CA ILE A 184 5.12 17.03 4.92
C ILE A 184 6.08 16.39 5.94
N ALA A 185 7.36 16.24 5.58
CA ALA A 185 8.37 15.68 6.46
C ALA A 185 8.58 16.52 7.73
N ASP A 186 8.57 17.84 7.62
CA ASP A 186 8.72 18.75 8.76
C ASP A 186 7.48 18.72 9.68
N VAL A 187 6.27 18.56 9.14
CA VAL A 187 5.03 18.34 9.93
C VAL A 187 5.13 17.04 10.73
N LEU A 188 5.57 15.94 10.10
CA LEU A 188 5.79 14.66 10.77
C LEU A 188 6.89 14.75 11.84
N ALA A 189 8.01 15.41 11.54
CA ALA A 189 9.11 15.61 12.48
C ALA A 189 8.67 16.46 13.68
N ARG A 190 7.90 17.52 13.44
CA ARG A 190 7.32 18.35 14.51
C ARG A 190 6.41 17.53 15.40
N TRP A 191 5.50 16.73 14.83
CA TRP A 191 4.65 15.83 15.61
C TRP A 191 5.49 14.90 16.49
N LEU A 192 6.48 14.21 15.92
CA LEU A 192 7.35 13.30 16.68
C LEU A 192 8.09 14.01 17.82
N ASN A 193 8.61 15.21 17.59
CA ASN A 193 9.29 16.00 18.61
C ASN A 193 8.35 16.44 19.73
N VAL A 194 7.09 16.75 19.43
CA VAL A 194 6.07 17.07 20.45
C VAL A 194 5.74 15.85 21.30
N GLU A 195 5.59 14.67 20.68
CA GLU A 195 5.38 13.41 21.40
C GLU A 195 6.56 13.09 22.31
N LEU A 196 7.80 13.24 21.80
CA LEU A 196 9.02 13.02 22.56
C LEU A 196 9.12 13.97 23.76
N ALA A 197 8.92 15.27 23.55
CA ALA A 197 8.94 16.26 24.62
C ALA A 197 7.86 15.97 25.67
N THR A 198 6.69 15.49 25.24
CA THR A 198 5.62 15.06 26.16
C THR A 198 6.09 13.87 27.00
N LEU A 199 6.74 12.87 26.40
CA LEU A 199 7.28 11.72 27.14
C LEU A 199 8.38 12.11 28.14
N GLU A 200 9.26 13.04 27.77
CA GLU A 200 10.37 13.52 28.62
C GLU A 200 9.88 14.37 29.79
N THR A 201 8.93 15.27 29.53
CA THR A 201 8.32 16.13 30.57
C THR A 201 7.41 15.34 31.50
N CYS A 202 6.79 14.25 31.01
CA CYS A 202 5.98 13.33 31.81
C CYS A 202 6.82 12.40 32.70
N ASN A 203 7.82 12.92 33.42
CA ASN A 203 8.59 12.27 34.50
C ASN A 203 7.76 11.56 35.61
N LEU A 204 6.43 11.52 35.49
CA LEU A 204 5.47 11.07 36.48
C LEU A 204 5.24 9.56 36.56
N VAL A 205 5.90 8.71 35.75
CA VAL A 205 5.55 7.28 35.80
C VAL A 205 6.67 6.28 35.50
N ARG A 206 7.96 6.58 35.76
CA ARG A 206 8.99 5.51 35.66
C ARG A 206 8.64 4.25 36.49
N ASP A 207 7.89 4.39 37.58
CA ASP A 207 7.50 3.27 38.46
C ASP A 207 6.15 2.60 38.17
N LYS A 208 5.28 3.16 37.31
CA LYS A 208 4.00 2.49 36.90
C LYS A 208 3.79 2.33 35.39
N VAL A 209 4.66 2.91 34.56
CA VAL A 209 4.57 2.86 33.09
C VAL A 209 5.47 1.79 32.48
N SER A 210 6.49 1.30 33.20
CA SER A 210 7.32 0.17 32.74
C SER A 210 6.48 -1.08 32.40
N ASN A 211 5.34 -1.28 33.07
CA ASN A 211 4.39 -2.35 32.77
C ASN A 211 3.19 -1.93 31.89
N ARG A 212 3.09 -0.67 31.43
CA ARG A 212 1.93 -0.18 30.64
C ARG A 212 2.26 0.36 29.26
N LEU A 213 3.46 0.91 29.02
CA LEU A 213 3.87 1.35 27.68
C LEU A 213 4.49 0.22 26.85
N PHE A 214 5.00 -0.83 27.51
CA PHE A 214 5.43 -2.07 26.85
C PHE A 214 4.48 -3.25 27.09
N ALA A 215 3.42 -3.07 27.90
CA ALA A 215 2.28 -3.95 27.76
C ALA A 215 1.71 -3.71 26.36
N ARG A 216 1.50 -4.81 25.62
CA ARG A 216 0.69 -4.87 24.40
C ARG A 216 -0.34 -3.74 24.43
N PRO A 217 -0.50 -2.94 23.36
CA PRO A 217 -1.42 -1.81 23.33
C PRO A 217 -2.69 -2.26 24.05
N VAL A 218 -2.88 -1.71 25.26
CA VAL A 218 -4.07 -2.03 26.02
C VAL A 218 -5.13 -1.46 25.14
N LEU A 219 -5.85 -2.33 24.42
CA LEU A 219 -7.17 -2.05 23.89
C LEU A 219 -7.94 -1.56 25.11
N ARG A 220 -7.82 -0.27 25.42
CA ARG A 220 -8.69 0.41 26.35
C ARG A 220 -9.98 0.45 25.59
N HIS A 221 -10.71 -0.67 25.67
CA HIS A 221 -12.13 -0.65 25.48
C HIS A 221 -12.63 0.50 26.34
N PRO A 222 -13.10 1.59 25.72
CA PRO A 222 -13.57 2.71 26.48
C PRO A 222 -14.86 2.23 27.14
N SER A 223 -14.77 1.91 28.43
CA SER A 223 -15.80 1.23 29.22
C SER A 223 -17.07 2.07 29.44
N ASN A 224 -17.14 3.25 28.84
CA ASN A 224 -18.24 4.20 28.99
C ASN A 224 -18.96 4.53 27.67
N PHE A 225 -18.68 3.83 26.57
CA PHE A 225 -19.59 3.88 25.41
C PHE A 225 -20.73 2.91 25.67
N THR A 226 -21.93 3.47 25.89
CA THR A 226 -23.17 2.73 26.01
C THR A 226 -23.39 1.86 24.78
N VAL A 227 -23.72 0.60 25.03
CA VAL A 227 -23.66 -0.57 24.13
C VAL A 227 -24.70 -0.55 22.97
N ASP A 228 -25.41 0.55 22.76
CA ASP A 228 -26.56 0.62 21.83
C ASP A 228 -26.26 1.10 20.42
N ASP A 229 -25.03 1.50 20.10
CA ASP A 229 -24.63 1.71 18.71
C ASP A 229 -23.87 0.50 18.19
N ASN A 230 -24.12 0.13 16.93
CA ASN A 230 -23.37 -0.84 16.11
C ASN A 230 -21.89 -0.45 15.89
N TRP A 231 -21.26 0.16 16.89
CA TRP A 231 -19.90 0.62 16.88
C TRP A 231 -18.94 -0.55 16.92
N ILE A 232 -18.03 -0.50 15.95
CA ILE A 232 -16.82 -1.29 15.73
C ILE A 232 -16.42 -2.10 16.97
N ARG A 233 -16.79 -3.39 16.98
CA ARG A 233 -16.38 -4.34 18.02
C ARG A 233 -14.96 -4.81 17.69
N PRO A 234 -14.08 -5.09 18.67
CA PRO A 234 -12.81 -5.75 18.41
C PRO A 234 -13.09 -7.06 17.69
N LEU A 235 -12.44 -7.20 16.54
CA LEU A 235 -12.83 -8.22 15.62
C LEU A 235 -12.19 -9.54 16.04
N SER A 236 -13.05 -10.51 16.33
CA SER A 236 -12.62 -11.89 16.56
C SER A 236 -11.93 -12.45 15.30
N ARG A 237 -11.22 -13.58 15.43
CA ARG A 237 -10.63 -14.26 14.26
C ARG A 237 -11.67 -14.54 13.15
N LYS A 238 -12.94 -14.78 13.52
CA LYS A 238 -14.09 -14.95 12.61
C LYS A 238 -14.42 -13.68 11.80
N ASN A 239 -14.05 -12.52 12.32
CA ASN A 239 -14.30 -11.25 11.65
C ASN A 239 -13.13 -10.86 10.73
N LEU A 240 -11.95 -11.47 10.86
CA LEU A 240 -10.85 -11.28 9.90
C LEU A 240 -11.12 -11.99 8.57
N SER A 241 -11.94 -13.05 8.56
CA SER A 241 -12.32 -13.73 7.32
C SER A 241 -13.23 -12.93 6.40
N SER A 242 -13.81 -11.80 6.86
CA SER A 242 -14.58 -10.91 6.01
C SER A 242 -13.70 -9.97 5.17
N ILE A 243 -12.44 -9.74 5.57
CA ILE A 243 -11.51 -8.91 4.81
C ILE A 243 -11.22 -9.65 3.50
N GLN A 244 -11.41 -9.01 2.35
CA GLN A 244 -11.31 -9.61 1.01
C GLN A 244 -9.86 -9.92 0.57
N THR A 245 -8.92 -10.06 1.51
CA THR A 245 -7.51 -10.28 1.24
C THR A 245 -6.99 -11.59 1.82
N CYS A 246 -5.79 -11.97 1.41
CA CYS A 246 -5.05 -13.14 1.86
C CYS A 246 -4.26 -12.82 3.13
N LEU A 247 -4.84 -13.04 4.30
CA LEU A 247 -4.14 -12.77 5.58
C LEU A 247 -3.04 -13.79 5.88
N PHE A 248 -3.29 -15.06 5.57
CA PHE A 248 -2.38 -16.16 5.82
C PHE A 248 -2.11 -16.84 4.48
N PRO A 249 -1.16 -16.32 3.68
CA PRO A 249 -0.87 -16.91 2.39
C PRO A 249 -0.36 -18.34 2.58
N LEU A 250 -0.95 -19.27 1.84
CA LEU A 250 -0.53 -20.67 1.81
C LEU A 250 0.54 -20.91 0.75
N THR A 251 0.59 -20.06 -0.28
CA THR A 251 1.69 -20.04 -1.24
C THR A 251 1.97 -18.61 -1.69
N THR A 252 3.25 -18.27 -1.77
CA THR A 252 3.73 -16.96 -2.21
C THR A 252 4.78 -17.14 -3.31
N HIS A 253 4.45 -16.65 -4.50
CA HIS A 253 5.44 -16.43 -5.55
C HIS A 253 5.59 -14.93 -5.74
N VAL A 254 6.75 -14.40 -5.37
CA VAL A 254 7.05 -12.98 -5.55
C VAL A 254 8.39 -12.81 -6.23
N ALA A 255 8.42 -12.06 -7.33
CA ALA A 255 9.58 -12.05 -8.22
C ALA A 255 10.87 -11.51 -7.58
N HIS A 256 10.77 -10.64 -6.57
CA HIS A 256 11.94 -10.10 -5.87
C HIS A 256 12.49 -11.02 -4.79
N LEU A 257 11.75 -12.08 -4.44
CA LEU A 257 12.15 -13.07 -3.46
C LEU A 257 11.55 -14.43 -3.84
N PRO A 258 11.97 -15.00 -4.99
CA PRO A 258 11.43 -16.27 -5.46
C PRO A 258 11.76 -17.38 -4.45
N GLN A 259 10.76 -18.19 -4.13
CA GLN A 259 10.94 -19.40 -3.33
C GLN A 259 11.47 -20.54 -4.24
N PRO A 260 12.01 -21.63 -3.67
CA PRO A 260 12.47 -22.79 -4.45
C PRO A 260 11.42 -23.35 -5.42
N GLU A 261 10.13 -23.25 -5.06
CA GLU A 261 9.00 -23.72 -5.86
C GLU A 261 8.52 -22.69 -6.89
N SER A 262 9.07 -21.47 -6.88
CA SER A 262 8.74 -20.47 -7.90
C SER A 262 9.32 -20.89 -9.25
N PRO A 263 8.55 -20.79 -10.35
CA PRO A 263 9.08 -21.10 -11.68
C PRO A 263 10.16 -20.10 -12.06
N HIS A 264 11.34 -20.57 -12.46
CA HIS A 264 12.38 -19.70 -13.04
C HIS A 264 12.11 -19.41 -14.52
N GLU A 265 11.53 -20.37 -15.22
CA GLU A 265 11.15 -20.28 -16.63
C GLU A 265 9.90 -21.12 -16.93
N SER A 266 9.29 -20.90 -18.10
CA SER A 266 8.27 -21.81 -18.64
C SER A 266 8.90 -23.04 -19.31
N LEU A 267 8.07 -24.04 -19.63
CA LEU A 267 8.51 -25.29 -20.27
C LEU A 267 9.20 -25.06 -21.62
N ASN A 268 8.75 -24.05 -22.39
CA ASN A 268 9.35 -23.68 -23.67
C ASN A 268 10.33 -22.49 -23.54
N SER A 269 10.73 -22.14 -22.31
CA SER A 269 11.65 -21.03 -22.00
C SER A 269 11.24 -19.71 -22.67
N SER A 270 9.94 -19.42 -22.76
CA SER A 270 9.46 -18.13 -23.28
C SER A 270 9.17 -17.13 -22.17
N TRP A 271 8.85 -17.64 -20.98
CA TRP A 271 8.76 -16.86 -19.76
C TRP A 271 10.05 -17.01 -18.98
N HIS A 272 10.56 -15.90 -18.44
CA HIS A 272 11.75 -15.91 -17.59
C HIS A 272 11.53 -15.02 -16.38
N LEU A 273 12.03 -15.47 -15.23
CA LEU A 273 12.19 -14.63 -14.06
C LEU A 273 13.46 -13.79 -14.20
N PHE A 274 13.31 -12.51 -14.53
CA PHE A 274 14.44 -11.59 -14.60
C PHE A 274 14.04 -10.14 -14.33
N GLU A 275 15.05 -9.28 -14.28
CA GLU A 275 14.90 -7.86 -14.02
C GLU A 275 15.20 -7.05 -15.30
N ASP A 276 14.14 -6.62 -15.98
CA ASP A 276 14.25 -5.76 -17.16
C ASP A 276 14.47 -4.27 -16.81
N ARG A 277 14.24 -3.90 -15.55
CA ARG A 277 14.45 -2.56 -14.98
C ARG A 277 15.00 -2.69 -13.56
N PRO A 278 16.05 -1.95 -13.17
CA PRO A 278 16.67 -2.08 -11.85
C PRO A 278 15.66 -1.93 -10.69
N GLY A 279 15.78 -2.81 -9.70
CA GLY A 279 14.90 -2.94 -8.54
C GLY A 279 13.48 -3.46 -8.83
N LYS A 280 13.21 -3.98 -10.04
CA LYS A 280 11.89 -4.43 -10.48
C LYS A 280 11.98 -5.77 -11.22
N PRO A 281 12.24 -6.90 -10.54
CA PRO A 281 12.15 -8.21 -11.17
C PRO A 281 10.70 -8.59 -11.50
N GLY A 282 10.51 -9.52 -12.44
CA GLY A 282 9.21 -10.11 -12.76
C GLY A 282 9.34 -11.35 -13.63
N TRP A 283 8.28 -12.14 -13.72
CA TRP A 283 8.15 -13.16 -14.76
C TRP A 283 7.68 -12.48 -16.03
N ILE A 284 8.56 -12.42 -17.02
CA ILE A 284 8.36 -11.66 -18.24
C ILE A 284 8.37 -12.63 -19.42
N THR A 285 7.43 -12.44 -20.33
CA THR A 285 7.47 -13.06 -21.65
C THR A 285 7.21 -12.04 -22.73
N ASN A 286 7.79 -12.28 -23.91
CA ASN A 286 7.51 -11.54 -25.13
C ASN A 286 6.84 -12.42 -26.21
N THR A 287 6.54 -13.67 -25.87
CA THR A 287 6.05 -14.69 -26.80
C THR A 287 4.62 -15.07 -26.44
N THR A 288 3.76 -15.17 -27.44
CA THR A 288 2.36 -15.60 -27.24
C THR A 288 2.24 -17.11 -27.08
N ASN A 289 1.13 -17.55 -26.49
CA ASN A 289 0.68 -18.95 -26.43
C ASN A 289 1.50 -19.94 -25.58
N ASP A 290 2.60 -19.52 -24.94
CA ASP A 290 3.29 -20.37 -23.97
C ASP A 290 2.79 -20.14 -22.54
N TRP A 291 2.78 -21.20 -21.75
CA TRP A 291 2.29 -21.19 -20.37
C TRP A 291 3.42 -21.21 -19.36
N ILE A 292 3.43 -20.24 -18.44
CA ILE A 292 4.12 -20.38 -17.16
C ILE A 292 3.14 -20.87 -16.10
N THR A 293 3.61 -21.74 -15.20
CA THR A 293 2.77 -22.42 -14.20
C THR A 293 3.33 -22.17 -12.80
N PHE A 294 2.48 -21.69 -11.91
CA PHE A 294 2.79 -21.41 -10.51
C PHE A 294 2.06 -22.45 -9.63
N PRO A 295 2.76 -23.39 -8.98
CA PRO A 295 2.13 -24.34 -8.08
C PRO A 295 1.57 -23.61 -6.86
N VAL A 296 0.30 -23.80 -6.50
CA VAL A 296 -0.34 -23.07 -5.40
C VAL A 296 -1.15 -23.98 -4.50
N ASN A 297 -1.23 -23.61 -3.22
CA ASN A 297 -2.11 -24.21 -2.23
C ASN A 297 -3.26 -23.27 -1.92
N PHE A 298 -4.48 -23.78 -2.00
CA PHE A 298 -5.66 -23.03 -1.56
C PHE A 298 -6.14 -23.53 -0.21
N SER A 299 -6.89 -22.71 0.52
CA SER A 299 -7.65 -23.14 1.70
C SER A 299 -9.06 -23.61 1.29
N SER A 300 -9.90 -23.94 2.27
CA SER A 300 -11.32 -24.21 2.02
C SER A 300 -12.10 -22.99 1.50
N ASN A 301 -11.55 -21.78 1.60
CA ASN A 301 -12.12 -20.54 1.04
C ASN A 301 -11.10 -19.91 0.08
N PRO A 302 -10.98 -20.46 -1.15
CA PRO A 302 -9.87 -20.14 -2.03
C PRO A 302 -9.89 -18.69 -2.49
N ARG A 303 -8.75 -18.05 -2.36
CA ARG A 303 -8.46 -16.68 -2.77
C ARG A 303 -7.15 -16.63 -3.52
N LEU A 304 -7.11 -15.80 -4.53
CA LEU A 304 -5.94 -15.61 -5.37
C LEU A 304 -5.70 -14.12 -5.52
N ILE A 305 -4.47 -13.69 -5.30
CA ILE A 305 -4.01 -12.33 -5.54
C ILE A 305 -2.94 -12.39 -6.62
N ILE A 306 -3.16 -11.67 -7.71
CA ILE A 306 -2.19 -11.55 -8.79
C ILE A 306 -1.82 -10.09 -8.93
N ALA A 307 -0.51 -9.82 -8.84
CA ALA A 307 0.03 -8.51 -9.19
C ALA A 307 0.80 -8.61 -10.51
N TYR A 308 0.57 -7.65 -11.41
CA TYR A 308 1.20 -7.60 -12.73
C TYR A 308 1.46 -6.15 -13.14
N LEU A 309 2.34 -5.96 -14.12
CA LEU A 309 2.63 -4.64 -14.65
C LEU A 309 1.50 -4.21 -15.60
N ARG A 310 1.05 -2.97 -15.46
CA ARG A 310 0.31 -2.24 -16.48
C ARG A 310 1.16 -1.09 -17.03
N SER A 311 1.08 -0.81 -18.33
CA SER A 311 1.91 0.18 -19.01
C SER A 311 1.25 0.74 -20.26
N TYR A 312 1.65 1.93 -20.68
CA TYR A 312 1.14 2.62 -21.87
C TYR A 312 1.70 2.06 -23.18
N GLU A 313 2.90 1.48 -23.16
CA GLU A 313 3.57 0.96 -24.37
C GLU A 313 4.00 -0.50 -24.21
N ASN A 314 3.92 -1.24 -25.32
CA ASN A 314 4.51 -2.57 -25.51
C ASN A 314 4.15 -3.56 -24.41
N ILE A 315 2.87 -3.62 -24.04
CA ILE A 315 2.36 -4.59 -23.08
C ILE A 315 1.04 -5.17 -23.58
N GLY A 316 0.89 -6.48 -23.44
CA GLY A 316 -0.26 -7.22 -23.93
C GLY A 316 -1.26 -7.62 -22.86
N VAL A 317 -2.12 -8.56 -23.24
CA VAL A 317 -3.14 -9.19 -22.40
C VAL A 317 -2.69 -10.60 -22.08
N ALA A 318 -2.61 -10.93 -20.80
CA ALA A 318 -2.39 -12.31 -20.37
C ALA A 318 -3.73 -13.00 -20.08
N GLU A 319 -3.87 -14.25 -20.48
CA GLU A 319 -4.90 -15.14 -19.97
C GLU A 319 -4.38 -15.86 -18.73
N VAL A 320 -5.22 -15.94 -17.72
CA VAL A 320 -4.98 -16.63 -16.46
C VAL A 320 -5.98 -17.76 -16.31
N VAL A 321 -5.51 -18.95 -15.97
CA VAL A 321 -6.33 -20.12 -15.69
C VAL A 321 -5.92 -20.72 -14.34
N VAL A 322 -6.91 -21.09 -13.53
CA VAL A 322 -6.69 -21.90 -12.34
C VAL A 322 -6.88 -23.36 -12.72
N ASP A 323 -5.79 -24.11 -12.71
CA ASP A 323 -5.78 -25.55 -12.89
C ASP A 323 -5.92 -26.23 -11.53
N SER A 324 -7.11 -26.74 -11.24
CA SER A 324 -7.40 -27.39 -9.96
C SER A 324 -8.26 -28.63 -10.17
N PRO A 325 -7.87 -29.80 -9.62
CA PRO A 325 -8.66 -31.02 -9.71
C PRO A 325 -10.08 -30.89 -9.13
N ALA A 326 -10.27 -30.01 -8.13
CA ALA A 326 -11.54 -29.85 -7.44
C ALA A 326 -12.55 -28.97 -8.19
N GLY A 327 -12.18 -28.43 -9.36
CA GLY A 327 -12.98 -27.48 -10.11
C GLY A 327 -13.08 -26.14 -9.39
N TRP A 328 -12.55 -25.09 -10.01
CA TRP A 328 -12.64 -23.74 -9.46
C TRP A 328 -13.79 -22.98 -10.12
N LEU A 329 -14.86 -22.71 -9.36
CA LEU A 329 -15.92 -21.82 -9.79
C LEU A 329 -15.61 -20.41 -9.31
N VAL A 330 -15.44 -19.48 -10.27
CA VAL A 330 -15.33 -18.07 -9.96
C VAL A 330 -16.69 -17.41 -10.01
N TYR A 331 -16.98 -16.66 -8.96
CA TYR A 331 -18.13 -15.79 -8.93
C TYR A 331 -17.97 -14.67 -9.96
N GLY A 332 -18.91 -14.57 -10.92
CA GLY A 332 -19.07 -13.37 -11.75
C GLY A 332 -18.71 -13.47 -13.24
N VAL A 333 -18.27 -14.63 -13.76
CA VAL A 333 -17.88 -14.74 -15.19
C VAL A 333 -18.43 -16.00 -15.86
N GLY A 334 -19.76 -16.08 -16.02
CA GLY A 334 -20.48 -16.90 -17.02
C GLY A 334 -19.87 -18.24 -17.48
N GLY A 335 -19.29 -19.04 -16.60
CA GLY A 335 -18.68 -20.34 -16.93
C GLY A 335 -17.36 -20.30 -17.71
N LYS A 336 -16.72 -19.15 -17.93
CA LYS A 336 -15.38 -19.11 -18.56
C LYS A 336 -14.30 -19.55 -17.55
N ARG A 337 -13.41 -20.45 -17.99
CA ARG A 337 -12.33 -21.04 -17.15
C ARG A 337 -11.10 -20.14 -16.99
N GLY A 338 -11.09 -18.95 -17.58
CA GLY A 338 -9.95 -18.04 -17.49
C GLY A 338 -10.31 -16.56 -17.48
N TRP A 339 -9.37 -15.75 -17.01
CA TRP A 339 -9.46 -14.29 -16.90
C TRP A 339 -8.46 -13.63 -17.85
N GLY A 340 -8.85 -12.52 -18.47
CA GLY A 340 -7.92 -11.62 -19.13
C GLY A 340 -7.37 -10.62 -18.13
N LEU A 341 -6.05 -10.52 -18.03
CA LEU A 341 -5.34 -9.43 -17.37
C LEU A 341 -4.81 -8.50 -18.45
N ASP A 342 -5.45 -7.34 -18.58
CA ASP A 342 -5.04 -6.34 -19.54
C ASP A 342 -3.87 -5.52 -18.99
N GLY A 343 -2.68 -5.76 -19.53
CA GLY A 343 -1.49 -4.99 -19.22
C GLY A 343 -1.56 -3.58 -19.78
N HIS A 344 -2.36 -3.32 -20.82
CA HIS A 344 -2.39 -2.01 -21.46
C HIS A 344 -3.05 -0.97 -20.56
N TRP A 345 -2.40 0.18 -20.44
CA TRP A 345 -2.92 1.35 -19.73
C TRP A 345 -2.64 2.61 -20.56
N PRO A 346 -3.57 3.04 -21.44
CA PRO A 346 -3.29 4.10 -22.41
C PRO A 346 -2.88 5.42 -21.76
N ASP A 347 -3.52 5.78 -20.63
CA ASP A 347 -3.40 7.12 -20.05
C ASP A 347 -2.54 7.18 -18.77
N LYS A 348 -1.76 6.13 -18.44
CA LYS A 348 -0.96 6.14 -17.20
C LYS A 348 0.47 5.64 -17.36
N ILE A 349 1.31 6.15 -16.48
CA ILE A 349 2.66 5.65 -16.25
C ILE A 349 2.63 4.16 -15.87
N SER A 350 3.72 3.46 -16.19
CA SER A 350 3.88 2.06 -15.86
C SER A 350 3.75 1.81 -14.36
N THR A 351 2.75 1.02 -13.96
CA THR A 351 2.41 0.74 -12.55
C THR A 351 2.08 -0.73 -12.32
N THR A 352 2.10 -1.17 -11.06
CA THR A 352 1.65 -2.51 -10.68
C THR A 352 0.16 -2.49 -10.40
N GLU A 353 -0.61 -3.29 -11.12
CA GLU A 353 -2.01 -3.57 -10.84
C GLU A 353 -2.12 -4.84 -9.98
N THR A 354 -3.11 -4.90 -9.09
CA THR A 354 -3.38 -6.09 -8.28
C THR A 354 -4.84 -6.50 -8.42
N ASN A 355 -5.08 -7.72 -8.91
CA ASN A 355 -6.40 -8.30 -9.00
C ASN A 355 -6.61 -9.34 -7.89
N PHE A 356 -7.78 -9.28 -7.27
CA PHE A 356 -8.23 -10.21 -6.25
C PHE A 356 -9.30 -11.11 -6.84
N PHE A 357 -9.12 -12.41 -6.68
CA PHE A 357 -10.06 -13.41 -7.13
C PHE A 357 -10.49 -14.27 -5.96
N GLN A 358 -11.79 -14.51 -5.87
CA GLN A 358 -12.38 -15.43 -4.89
C GLN A 358 -13.11 -16.52 -5.65
N GLY A 359 -12.88 -17.77 -5.24
CA GLY A 359 -13.57 -18.91 -5.82
C GLY A 359 -14.27 -19.75 -4.77
N ARG A 360 -14.88 -20.83 -5.26
CA ARG A 360 -15.42 -21.91 -4.46
C ARG A 360 -15.04 -23.24 -5.12
N PHE A 361 -14.60 -24.19 -4.30
CA PHE A 361 -14.38 -25.56 -4.76
C PHE A 361 -15.68 -26.35 -4.78
N ILE A 362 -15.80 -27.25 -5.76
CA ILE A 362 -16.87 -28.24 -5.81
C ILE A 362 -16.36 -29.50 -5.10
N GLY A 363 -16.49 -29.56 -3.77
CA GLY A 363 -16.14 -30.74 -2.97
C GLY A 363 -15.44 -30.42 -1.64
N ASN A 364 -15.11 -31.47 -0.88
CA ASN A 364 -14.50 -31.38 0.46
C ASN A 364 -12.96 -31.46 0.45
N HIS A 365 -12.33 -31.44 -0.72
CA HIS A 365 -10.87 -31.50 -0.83
C HIS A 365 -10.28 -30.13 -1.08
N VAL A 366 -9.28 -29.81 -0.27
CA VAL A 366 -8.50 -28.59 -0.33
C VAL A 366 -7.35 -28.87 -1.31
N PRO A 367 -7.38 -28.35 -2.55
CA PRO A 367 -6.53 -28.89 -3.59
C PRO A 367 -5.23 -28.09 -3.66
N LEU A 368 -4.14 -28.85 -3.73
CA LEU A 368 -3.00 -28.47 -4.56
C LEU A 368 -3.55 -28.09 -5.95
N GLY A 369 -3.17 -26.91 -6.43
CA GLY A 369 -3.55 -26.41 -7.74
C GLY A 369 -2.37 -25.75 -8.42
N ALA A 370 -2.62 -25.17 -9.57
CA ALA A 370 -1.66 -24.34 -10.26
C ALA A 370 -2.34 -23.13 -10.90
N ILE A 371 -1.66 -21.99 -10.91
CA ILE A 371 -2.06 -20.82 -11.69
C ILE A 371 -1.22 -20.78 -12.94
N ARG A 372 -1.88 -20.75 -14.09
CA ARG A 372 -1.23 -20.74 -15.38
C ARG A 372 -1.48 -19.42 -16.08
N PHE A 373 -0.43 -18.86 -16.68
CA PHE A 373 -0.49 -17.63 -17.44
C PHE A 373 0.03 -17.84 -18.85
N ARG A 374 -0.66 -17.27 -19.86
CA ARG A 374 -0.12 -17.13 -21.21
C ARG A 374 -0.40 -15.75 -21.77
N LEU A 375 0.49 -15.22 -22.59
CA LEU A 375 0.24 -14.01 -23.36
C LEU A 375 -0.68 -14.36 -24.55
N VAL A 376 -1.86 -13.72 -24.64
CA VAL A 376 -2.86 -14.02 -25.69
C VAL A 376 -2.97 -12.94 -26.75
N ASN A 377 -2.72 -11.67 -26.42
CA ASN A 377 -2.85 -10.57 -27.36
C ASN A 377 -1.90 -9.41 -26.99
N GLY A 378 -1.58 -8.54 -27.95
CA GLY A 378 -0.86 -7.29 -27.74
C GLY A 378 0.65 -7.36 -27.97
N PRO A 379 1.31 -6.19 -28.04
CA PRO A 379 2.72 -6.10 -28.37
C PRO A 379 3.60 -6.74 -27.29
N ASN A 380 4.38 -7.75 -27.71
CA ASN A 380 5.65 -8.29 -27.22
C ASN A 380 5.98 -8.30 -25.72
N LYS A 381 5.08 -8.07 -24.77
CA LYS A 381 5.44 -8.20 -23.35
C LYS A 381 4.25 -8.41 -22.43
N PHE A 382 4.43 -9.26 -21.44
CA PHE A 382 3.64 -9.21 -20.21
C PHE A 382 4.57 -9.45 -19.01
N LYS A 383 4.24 -8.88 -17.85
CA LYS A 383 5.06 -9.02 -16.64
C LYS A 383 4.21 -9.32 -15.43
N ILE A 384 4.42 -10.48 -14.83
CA ILE A 384 3.82 -10.88 -13.56
C ILE A 384 4.80 -10.50 -12.44
N ILE A 385 4.28 -9.91 -11.37
CA ILE A 385 5.05 -9.45 -10.21
C ILE A 385 4.88 -10.41 -9.04
N SER A 386 3.65 -10.88 -8.79
CA SER A 386 3.39 -11.86 -7.74
C SER A 386 2.12 -12.68 -7.99
N VAL A 387 2.14 -13.91 -7.47
CA VAL A 387 1.00 -14.83 -7.40
C VAL A 387 0.93 -15.34 -5.96
N ILE A 388 -0.15 -14.99 -5.25
CA ILE A 388 -0.32 -15.33 -3.83
C ILE A 388 -1.67 -16.02 -3.67
N SER A 389 -1.69 -17.14 -2.94
CA SER A 389 -2.92 -17.92 -2.71
C SER A 389 -3.21 -18.13 -1.22
N CYS A 390 -4.51 -18.25 -0.96
CA CYS A 390 -5.15 -18.73 0.25
C CYS A 390 -6.39 -19.50 -0.17
#